data_AF-A0A806TKF7-F1
#
_entry.id   AF-A0A806TKF7-F1
#
_cell.length_a   1.000
_cell.length_b   1.000
_cell.length_c   1.000
_cell.angle_alpha   90.00
_cell.angle_beta   90.00
_cell.angle_gamma   90.00
#
_symmetry.space_group_name_H-M   'P 1'
#
loop_
_entity.id
_entity.type
_entity.pdbx_description
1 polymer ?
#
loop_
_entity_poly.entity_id
_entity_poly.type
_entity_poly.pdbx_seq_one_letter_code
_entity_poly.pdbx_strand_id
1 'polypeptide(L)' 'MLGPERLSNLIKTYRSCGEPMDIAIATLRKNLRGVLNASQTKLSNGPLEGINRKIKALKRSCYGFANQERMFERIYQLIA' A
#
# COMPACT_ATOMS: atom_id res chain seq x y z
N MET A 1 14.54 -8.95 -13.78
CA MET A 1 13.46 -7.99 -13.44
C MET A 1 12.71 -7.66 -14.72
N LEU A 2 11.37 -7.61 -14.71
CA LEU A 2 10.60 -7.09 -15.84
C LEU A 2 11.04 -5.63 -16.04
N GLY A 3 11.57 -5.28 -17.20
CA GLY A 3 11.88 -3.88 -17.50
C GLY A 3 10.62 -3.01 -17.39
N PRO A 4 10.75 -1.73 -17.00
CA PRO A 4 9.61 -0.81 -16.83
C PRO A 4 8.73 -0.73 -18.10
N GLU A 5 9.35 -0.81 -19.28
CA GLU A 5 8.65 -0.86 -20.57
C GLU A 5 7.75 -2.08 -20.72
N ARG A 6 8.22 -3.26 -20.29
CA ARG A 6 7.44 -4.49 -20.37
C ARG A 6 6.25 -4.47 -19.39
N LEU A 7 6.44 -3.87 -18.22
CA LEU A 7 5.37 -3.68 -17.23
C LEU A 7 4.32 -2.66 -17.74
N SER A 8 4.79 -1.54 -18.29
CA SER A 8 3.94 -0.53 -18.92
C SER A 8 3.07 -1.13 -20.02
N ASN A 9 3.69 -1.89 -20.93
CA ASN A 9 2.99 -2.56 -22.01
C ASN A 9 1.96 -3.56 -21.49
N LEU A 10 2.31 -4.40 -20.52
CA LEU A 10 1.38 -5.37 -19.94
C LEU A 10 0.13 -4.70 -19.34
N ILE A 11 0.30 -3.61 -18.60
CA ILE A 11 -0.81 -2.85 -18.01
C ILE A 11 -1.64 -2.16 -19.11
N LYS A 12 -1.01 -1.66 -20.16
CA LYS A 12 -1.70 -0.95 -21.26
C LYS A 12 -2.45 -1.89 -22.19
N THR A 13 -1.94 -3.09 -22.49
CA THR A 13 -2.56 -4.01 -23.45
C THR A 13 -3.56 -4.98 -22.83
N TYR A 14 -3.66 -5.02 -21.50
CA TYR A 14 -4.65 -5.83 -20.80
C TYR A 14 -6.09 -5.57 -21.29
N ARG A 15 -6.81 -6.65 -21.59
CA ARG A 15 -8.22 -6.61 -22.00
C ARG A 15 -9.10 -7.07 -20.85
N SER A 16 -10.09 -6.25 -20.52
CA SER A 16 -11.09 -6.57 -19.49
C SER A 16 -11.79 -7.89 -19.81
N CYS A 17 -11.96 -8.75 -18.82
CA CYS A 17 -12.64 -10.04 -18.95
C CYS A 17 -13.80 -10.25 -17.96
N GLY A 18 -14.19 -9.22 -17.20
CA GLY A 18 -15.25 -9.29 -16.19
C GLY A 18 -14.76 -9.78 -14.82
N GLU A 19 -13.45 -9.90 -14.62
CA GLU A 19 -12.85 -10.47 -13.42
C GLU A 19 -12.33 -9.40 -12.45
N PRO A 20 -12.11 -9.72 -11.16
CA PRO A 20 -11.57 -8.76 -10.18
C PRO A 20 -10.23 -8.12 -10.60
N MET A 21 -9.47 -8.80 -11.45
CA MET A 21 -8.23 -8.29 -12.04
C MET A 21 -8.44 -7.01 -12.86
N ASP A 22 -9.62 -6.83 -13.47
CA ASP A 22 -9.96 -5.65 -14.25
C ASP A 22 -9.89 -4.38 -13.38
N ILE A 23 -10.37 -4.47 -12.15
CA ILE A 23 -10.32 -3.38 -11.17
C ILE A 23 -8.87 -3.07 -10.81
N ALA A 24 -8.07 -4.10 -10.51
CA ALA A 24 -6.66 -3.94 -10.18
C ALA A 24 -5.90 -3.27 -11.34
N ILE A 25 -6.09 -3.73 -12.56
CA ILE A 25 -5.46 -3.15 -13.75
C ILE A 25 -5.94 -1.72 -14.00
N ALA A 26 -7.22 -1.41 -13.79
CA ALA A 26 -7.73 -0.04 -13.89
C ALA A 26 -7.05 0.90 -12.88
N THR A 27 -6.87 0.46 -11.63
CA THR A 27 -6.11 1.21 -10.62
C THR A 27 -4.64 1.39 -11.01
N LEU A 28 -4.01 0.35 -11.55
CA LEU A 28 -2.62 0.42 -12.02
C LEU A 28 -2.47 1.38 -13.22
N ARG A 29 -3.41 1.37 -14.17
CA ARG A 29 -3.45 2.33 -15.29
C ARG A 29 -3.55 3.77 -14.80
N LYS A 30 -4.45 4.04 -13.84
CA LYS A 30 -4.62 5.38 -13.24
C LYS A 30 -3.35 5.89 -12.55
N ASN A 31 -2.56 4.98 -11.96
CA ASN A 31 -1.37 5.31 -11.17
C ASN A 31 -0.05 4.89 -11.87
N LEU A 32 -0.05 4.73 -13.19
CA LEU A 32 1.02 4.07 -13.93
C LEU A 32 2.42 4.64 -13.65
N ARG A 33 2.55 5.98 -13.55
CA ARG A 33 3.82 6.63 -13.22
C ARG A 33 4.39 6.16 -11.88
N GLY A 34 3.55 6.07 -10.85
CA GLY A 34 3.95 5.58 -9.53
C GLY A 34 4.35 4.11 -9.56
N VAL A 35 3.60 3.29 -10.31
CA VAL A 35 3.89 1.86 -10.49
C VAL A 35 5.25 1.64 -11.16
N LEU A 36 5.55 2.37 -12.23
CA LEU A 36 6.84 2.27 -12.93
C LEU A 36 7.99 2.72 -12.03
N ASN A 37 7.84 3.84 -11.32
CA ASN A 37 8.85 4.34 -10.39
C ASN A 37 9.10 3.34 -9.24
N ALA A 38 8.03 2.74 -8.70
CA ALA A 38 8.12 1.73 -7.65
C ALA A 38 8.84 0.47 -8.16
N SER A 39 8.59 0.04 -9.40
CA SER A 39 9.23 -1.14 -9.98
C SER A 39 10.75 -1.01 -10.18
N GLN A 40 11.25 0.22 -10.28
CA GLN A 40 12.68 0.52 -10.45
C GLN A 40 13.39 0.81 -9.13
N THR A 41 12.62 1.16 -8.11
CA THR A 41 13.11 1.59 -6.81
C THR A 41 13.52 0.39 -5.96
N LYS A 42 14.62 0.53 -5.20
CA LYS A 42 15.07 -0.47 -4.21
C LYS A 42 14.46 -0.26 -2.81
N LEU A 43 13.71 0.83 -2.62
CA LEU A 43 13.05 1.13 -1.36
C LEU A 43 11.99 0.07 -1.06
N SER A 44 11.97 -0.38 0.19
CA SER A 44 11.00 -1.35 0.67
C SER A 44 9.86 -0.64 1.40
N ASN A 45 8.63 -1.12 1.20
CA ASN A 45 7.49 -0.73 2.02
C ASN A 45 7.47 -1.42 3.40
N GLY A 46 8.42 -2.31 3.67
CA GLY A 46 8.50 -3.09 4.91
C GLY A 46 8.43 -2.26 6.20
N PRO A 47 9.18 -1.15 6.35
CA PRO A 47 9.05 -0.29 7.53
C PRO A 47 7.64 0.30 7.70
N LEU A 48 7.03 0.79 6.60
CA LEU A 48 5.66 1.34 6.61
C LEU A 48 4.64 0.27 6.98
N GLU A 49 4.79 -0.95 6.43
CA GLU A 49 3.97 -2.10 6.77
C GLU A 49 4.15 -2.53 8.23
N GLY A 50 5.37 -2.46 8.75
CA GLY A 50 5.69 -2.73 10.15
C GLY A 50 4.99 -1.76 11.09
N ILE A 51 5.00 -0.45 10.78
CA ILE A 51 4.25 0.57 11.51
C ILE A 51 2.75 0.28 11.44
N ASN A 52 2.21 -0.01 10.26
CA ASN A 52 0.80 -0.37 10.10
C ASN A 52 0.41 -1.60 10.93
N ARG A 53 1.30 -2.60 11.02
CA ARG A 53 1.09 -3.80 11.86
C ARG A 53 1.08 -3.44 13.35
N LYS A 54 2.02 -2.61 13.80
CA LYS A 54 2.08 -2.09 15.17
C LYS A 54 0.78 -1.36 15.54
N ILE A 55 0.30 -0.44 14.70
CA ILE A 55 -0.96 0.30 14.92
C ILE A 55 -2.16 -0.65 14.97
N LYS A 56 -2.25 -1.63 14.04
CA LYS A 56 -3.32 -2.64 14.04
C LYS A 56 -3.27 -3.55 15.28
N ALA A 57 -2.09 -3.84 15.81
CA ALA A 57 -1.95 -4.61 17.05
C ALA A 57 -2.42 -3.78 18.25
N LEU A 58 -2.01 -2.52 18.36
CA LEU A 58 -2.45 -1.59 19.39
C LEU A 58 -3.98 -1.47 19.42
N LYS A 59 -4.63 -1.29 18.26
CA LYS A 59 -6.10 -1.23 18.17
C LYS A 59 -6.80 -2.52 18.61
N ARG A 60 -6.19 -3.69 18.39
CA ARG A 60 -6.76 -4.99 18.78
C ARG A 60 -6.57 -5.30 20.27
N SER A 61 -5.51 -4.79 20.89
CA SER A 61 -5.21 -5.07 22.30
C SER A 61 -5.89 -4.09 23.26
N CYS A 62 -6.27 -2.89 22.80
CA CYS A 62 -7.00 -1.94 23.63
C CYS A 62 -8.51 -2.21 23.61
N TYR A 63 -9.19 -1.98 24.74
CA TYR A 63 -10.66 -2.00 24.84
C TYR A 63 -11.34 -0.72 24.29
N GLY A 64 -10.58 0.13 23.61
CA GLY A 64 -11.00 1.43 23.10
C GLY A 64 -10.09 2.57 23.57
N PHE A 65 -10.27 3.73 22.95
CA PHE A 65 -9.64 4.98 23.37
C PHE A 65 -10.74 5.97 23.75
N ALA A 66 -10.53 6.75 24.80
CA ALA A 66 -11.50 7.75 25.24
C ALA A 66 -11.78 8.81 24.16
N ASN A 67 -10.77 9.16 23.36
CA ASN A 67 -10.88 10.05 22.22
C ASN A 67 -9.74 9.78 21.21
N GLN A 68 -9.77 10.50 20.08
CA GLN A 68 -8.79 10.34 19.01
C GLN A 68 -7.38 10.84 19.39
N GLU A 69 -7.28 11.88 20.22
CA GLU A 69 -5.99 12.39 20.71
C GLU A 69 -5.25 11.32 21.52
N ARG A 70 -5.95 10.63 22.42
CA ARG A 70 -5.39 9.49 23.18
C ARG A 70 -4.94 8.35 22.28
N MET A 71 -5.64 8.11 21.17
CA MET A 71 -5.18 7.13 20.17
C MET A 71 -3.86 7.58 19.53
N PHE A 72 -3.72 8.85 19.16
CA PHE A 72 -2.50 9.37 18.55
C PHE A 72 -1.32 9.42 19.52
N GLU A 73 -1.53 9.81 20.78
CA GLU A 73 -0.51 9.75 21.83
C GLU A 73 0.07 8.33 21.95
N ARG A 74 -0.80 7.32 21.94
CA ARG A 74 -0.41 5.90 22.03
C ARG A 74 0.30 5.40 20.77
N ILE A 75 -0.07 5.89 19.59
CA ILE A 75 0.65 5.60 18.35
C ILE A 75 2.04 6.24 18.38
N TYR A 76 2.17 7.48 18.86
CA TYR A 76 3.44 8.17 18.98
C TYR A 76 4.40 7.40 19.90
N GLN A 77 3.94 6.97 21.08
CA GLN A 77 4.71 6.15 22.03
C GLN A 77 5.15 4.78 21.48
N LEU A 78 4.52 4.28 20.42
CA LEU A 78 4.79 2.95 19.83
C LEU A 78 5.85 2.99 18.71
N ILE A 79 6.04 4.19 18.13
CA ILE A 79 6.86 4.45 16.95
C ILE A 79 8.10 5.29 17.31
N ALA A 80 7.99 6.16 18.32
CA ALA A 80 9.13 6.82 18.98
C ALA A 80 10.01 5.79 19.71
#